data_AF-A0A8E0R1V2-F1
#
_entry.id   AF-A0A8E0R1V2-F1
#
_cell.length_a   1.000
_cell.length_b   1.000
_cell.length_c   1.000
_cell.angle_alpha   90.00
_cell.angle_beta   90.00
_cell.angle_gamma   90.00
#
_symmetry.space_group_name_H-M   'P 1'
#
loop_
_entity.id
_entity.type
_entity.pdbx_description
1 polymer ?
#
loop_
_entity_poly.entity_id
_entity_poly.type
_entity_poly.pdbx_seq_one_letter_code
_entity_poly.pdbx_strand_id
1 'polypeptide(L)'
;MYYSSSMFREAGFDTRMALVTSLGCGITNWIFALPAVYTIDTFGRRNLLLTTFPLMCIFLLFTGFSFYIPDQTSRTACVATGIYLFMIVYSPGEGPVPFTYSAEAFPLYIRDIGMSFATATTWGFNFIVSLTWPSLNKSFTPTGAFGWYAAWNFFGWIFCYFCLPETKALSLEELDQVFSVPTTKHINHYRAMLPWYVKKYLLRRDVPPQKQLYDYY
;
A
#
# COMPACT_ATOMS: atom_id res chain seq x y z
N MET A 1 -4.70 1.10 -12.96
CA MET A 1 -5.71 1.60 -13.92
C MET A 1 -5.22 1.65 -15.37
N TYR A 2 -3.93 1.92 -15.65
CA TYR A 2 -3.46 2.02 -17.04
C TYR A 2 -3.57 0.73 -17.88
N TYR A 3 -3.41 -0.45 -17.26
CA TYR A 3 -3.45 -1.74 -17.96
C TYR A 3 -4.61 -2.65 -17.54
N SER A 4 -5.55 -2.16 -16.71
CA SER A 4 -6.65 -3.01 -16.22
C SER A 4 -7.50 -3.57 -17.37
N SER A 5 -7.77 -2.78 -18.41
CA SER A 5 -8.52 -3.24 -19.59
C SER A 5 -7.78 -4.30 -20.40
N SER A 6 -6.46 -4.18 -20.57
CA SER A 6 -5.66 -5.20 -21.27
C SER A 6 -5.52 -6.48 -20.44
N MET A 7 -5.40 -6.36 -19.11
CA MET A 7 -5.34 -7.49 -18.20
C MET A 7 -6.65 -8.27 -18.14
N PHE A 8 -7.80 -7.59 -18.13
CA PHE A 8 -9.10 -8.25 -18.20
C PHE A 8 -9.31 -8.94 -19.56
N ARG A 9 -8.83 -8.34 -20.65
CA ARG A 9 -8.87 -8.96 -21.97
C ARG A 9 -8.01 -10.23 -22.03
N GLU A 10 -6.82 -10.23 -21.41
CA GLU A 10 -5.97 -11.43 -21.30
C GLU A 10 -6.56 -12.51 -20.37
N ALA A 11 -7.32 -12.12 -19.34
CA ALA A 11 -8.02 -13.06 -18.47
C ALA A 11 -9.16 -13.82 -19.19
N GLY A 12 -9.67 -13.27 -20.30
CA GLY A 12 -10.73 -13.85 -21.14
C GLY A 12 -12.01 -13.02 -21.21
N PHE A 13 -12.02 -11.77 -20.72
CA PHE A 13 -13.20 -10.91 -20.85
C PHE A 13 -13.35 -10.37 -22.28
N ASP A 14 -14.59 -10.36 -22.77
CA ASP A 14 -14.96 -9.61 -23.97
C ASP A 14 -14.66 -8.11 -23.80
N THR A 15 -14.38 -7.41 -24.89
CA THR A 15 -13.94 -6.00 -24.88
C THR A 15 -14.96 -5.11 -24.16
N ARG A 16 -16.26 -5.38 -24.33
CA ARG A 16 -17.32 -4.62 -23.65
C ARG A 16 -17.36 -4.90 -22.14
N MET A 17 -17.17 -6.16 -21.74
CA MET A 17 -17.13 -6.54 -20.33
C MET A 17 -15.88 -5.99 -19.63
N ALA A 18 -14.71 -6.03 -20.28
CA ALA A 18 -13.48 -5.45 -19.75
C ALA A 18 -13.61 -3.93 -19.48
N LEU A 19 -14.30 -3.21 -20.36
CA LEU A 19 -14.61 -1.79 -20.17
C LEU A 19 -15.56 -1.57 -18.98
N VAL A 20 -16.63 -2.36 -18.86
CA VAL A 20 -17.58 -2.27 -17.75
C VAL A 20 -16.90 -2.62 -16.41
N THR A 21 -16.04 -3.64 -16.37
CA THR A 21 -15.27 -4.00 -15.17
C THR A 21 -14.26 -2.92 -14.81
N SER A 22 -13.61 -2.27 -15.79
CA SER A 22 -12.72 -1.14 -15.53
C SER A 22 -13.46 0.08 -15.01
N LEU A 23 -14.67 0.37 -15.51
CA LEU A 23 -15.55 1.41 -14.98
C LEU A 23 -15.98 1.09 -13.54
N GLY A 24 -16.36 -0.16 -13.27
CA GLY A 24 -16.66 -0.64 -11.93
C GLY A 24 -15.48 -0.41 -10.98
N CYS A 25 -14.25 -0.72 -11.40
CA CYS A 25 -13.05 -0.46 -10.59
C CYS A 25 -12.88 1.02 -10.25
N GLY A 26 -13.19 1.93 -11.18
CA GLY A 26 -13.17 3.37 -10.94
C GLY A 26 -14.21 3.82 -9.92
N ILE A 27 -15.45 3.32 -10.06
CA ILE A 27 -16.54 3.61 -9.12
C ILE A 27 -16.22 3.10 -7.72
N THR A 28 -15.73 1.86 -7.60
CA THR A 28 -15.33 1.28 -6.31
C THR A 28 -14.22 2.11 -5.67
N ASN A 29 -13.21 2.52 -6.43
CA ASN A 29 -12.14 3.37 -5.90
C ASN A 29 -12.71 4.69 -5.33
N TRP A 30 -13.59 5.36 -6.07
CA TRP A 30 -14.21 6.61 -5.65
C TRP A 30 -15.10 6.46 -4.40
N ILE A 31 -15.93 5.42 -4.35
CA ILE A 31 -16.78 5.14 -3.18
C ILE A 31 -15.94 4.87 -1.94
N PHE A 32 -14.89 4.05 -2.07
CA PHE A 32 -14.03 3.70 -0.95
C PHE A 32 -13.00 4.79 -0.58
N ALA A 33 -12.91 5.86 -1.38
CA ALA A 33 -12.14 7.04 -1.02
C ALA A 33 -12.87 7.90 0.03
N LEU A 34 -14.21 7.84 0.13
CA LEU A 34 -14.96 8.64 1.11
C LEU A 34 -14.69 8.20 2.56
N PRO A 35 -14.74 6.89 2.92
CA PRO A 35 -14.36 6.43 4.25
C PRO A 35 -12.88 6.64 4.56
N ALA A 36 -12.02 6.72 3.55
CA ALA A 36 -10.59 6.94 3.71
C ALA A 36 -10.29 8.24 4.48
N VAL A 37 -11.00 9.31 4.14
CA VAL A 37 -10.84 10.63 4.76
C VAL A 37 -11.17 10.59 6.25
N TYR A 38 -12.12 9.75 6.67
CA TYR A 38 -12.43 9.59 8.09
C TYR A 38 -11.46 8.63 8.80
N THR A 39 -11.04 7.57 8.10
CA THR A 39 -10.18 6.53 8.66
C THR A 39 -8.76 7.04 8.89
N ILE A 40 -8.26 7.96 8.04
CA ILE A 40 -6.91 8.52 8.16
C ILE A 40 -6.70 9.31 9.46
N ASP A 41 -7.74 10.03 9.89
CA ASP A 41 -7.69 10.83 11.12
C ASP A 41 -7.97 10.00 12.38
N THR A 42 -8.82 8.98 12.29
CA THR A 42 -9.18 8.14 13.45
C THR A 42 -8.21 6.99 13.70
N PHE A 43 -7.68 6.34 12.66
CA PHE A 43 -6.86 5.12 12.79
C PHE A 43 -5.36 5.41 12.82
N GLY A 44 -4.91 6.55 12.27
CA GLY A 44 -3.51 6.93 12.14
C GLY A 44 -2.88 6.47 10.83
N ARG A 45 -1.98 7.30 10.28
CA ARG A 45 -1.44 7.17 8.91
C ARG A 45 -0.61 5.88 8.76
N ARG A 46 0.27 5.60 9.72
CA ARG A 46 1.16 4.44 9.68
C ARG A 46 0.40 3.13 9.94
N ASN A 47 -0.54 3.10 10.87
CA ASN A 47 -1.39 1.92 11.09
C ASN A 47 -2.26 1.59 9.86
N LEU A 48 -2.73 2.60 9.14
CA LEU A 48 -3.47 2.41 7.88
C LEU A 48 -2.58 1.76 6.81
N LEU A 49 -1.36 2.24 6.61
CA LEU A 49 -0.42 1.61 5.68
C LEU A 49 -0.08 0.18 6.13
N LEU A 50 0.26 -0.02 7.40
CA LEU A 50 0.64 -1.34 7.92
C LEU A 50 -0.46 -2.40 7.86
N THR A 51 -1.73 -1.99 7.87
CA THR A 51 -2.87 -2.90 7.72
C THR A 51 -3.25 -3.11 6.25
N THR A 52 -3.12 -2.09 5.41
CA THR A 52 -3.50 -2.15 3.99
C THR A 52 -2.50 -2.92 3.14
N PHE A 53 -1.18 -2.71 3.31
CA PHE A 53 -0.15 -3.44 2.54
C PHE A 53 -0.26 -4.98 2.59
N PRO A 54 -0.39 -5.64 3.76
CA PRO A 54 -0.48 -7.09 3.81
C PRO A 54 -1.80 -7.59 3.19
N LEU A 55 -2.90 -6.85 3.36
CA LEU A 55 -4.18 -7.17 2.72
C LEU A 55 -4.08 -7.04 1.19
N MET A 56 -3.44 -5.98 0.69
CA MET A 56 -3.18 -5.79 -0.75
C MET A 56 -2.30 -6.93 -1.31
N CYS A 57 -1.27 -7.34 -0.57
CA CYS A 57 -0.44 -8.50 -0.93
C CYS A 57 -1.26 -9.79 -1.03
N ILE A 58 -2.12 -10.08 -0.05
CA ILE A 58 -2.99 -11.26 -0.05
C ILE A 58 -3.93 -11.24 -1.27
N PHE A 59 -4.56 -10.10 -1.56
CA PHE A 59 -5.48 -10.01 -2.71
C PHE A 59 -4.76 -10.11 -4.06
N LEU A 60 -3.55 -9.55 -4.18
CA LEU A 60 -2.71 -9.74 -5.37
C LEU A 60 -2.29 -11.20 -5.56
N LEU A 61 -1.92 -11.90 -4.49
CA LEU A 61 -1.61 -13.32 -4.55
C LEU A 61 -2.85 -14.16 -4.90
N PHE A 62 -4.01 -13.83 -4.33
CA PHE A 62 -5.28 -14.47 -4.68
C PHE A 62 -5.61 -14.30 -6.17
N THR A 63 -5.46 -13.08 -6.71
CA THR A 63 -5.62 -12.81 -8.14
C THR A 63 -4.61 -13.60 -8.96
N GLY A 64 -3.34 -13.67 -8.55
CA GLY A 64 -2.31 -14.46 -9.20
C GLY A 64 -2.68 -15.94 -9.24
N PHE A 65 -3.02 -16.55 -8.09
CA PHE A 65 -3.39 -17.97 -8.03
C PHE A 65 -4.66 -18.30 -8.81
N SER A 66 -5.58 -17.34 -8.96
CA SER A 66 -6.81 -17.53 -9.75
C SER A 66 -6.52 -17.88 -11.21
N PHE A 67 -5.37 -17.50 -11.77
CA PHE A 67 -4.99 -17.86 -13.14
C PHE A 67 -4.67 -19.35 -13.35
N TYR A 68 -4.44 -20.12 -12.28
CA TYR A 68 -4.27 -21.58 -12.37
C TYR A 68 -5.59 -22.35 -12.56
N ILE A 69 -6.75 -21.69 -12.42
CA ILE A 69 -8.06 -22.31 -12.62
C ILE A 69 -8.25 -22.55 -14.13
N PRO A 70 -8.50 -23.81 -14.56
CA PRO A 70 -8.65 -24.15 -15.98
C PRO A 70 -9.98 -23.67 -16.58
N ASP A 71 -11.03 -23.49 -15.76
CA ASP A 71 -12.32 -22.96 -16.20
C ASP A 71 -12.26 -21.44 -16.43
N GLN A 72 -12.56 -20.99 -17.66
CA GLN A 72 -12.47 -19.57 -18.04
C GLN A 72 -13.47 -18.69 -17.29
N THR A 73 -14.68 -19.18 -17.03
CA THR A 73 -15.73 -18.38 -16.38
C THR A 73 -15.42 -18.18 -14.91
N SER A 74 -15.01 -19.25 -14.21
CA SER A 74 -14.60 -19.16 -12.81
C SER A 74 -13.32 -18.34 -12.64
N ARG A 75 -12.34 -18.50 -13.53
CA ARG A 75 -11.09 -17.72 -13.51
C ARG A 75 -11.34 -16.23 -13.61
N THR A 76 -12.14 -15.81 -14.58
CA THR A 76 -12.43 -14.38 -14.82
C THR A 76 -13.17 -13.74 -13.65
N ALA A 77 -14.12 -14.46 -13.06
CA ALA A 77 -14.82 -14.01 -11.86
C ALA A 77 -13.86 -13.85 -10.67
N CYS A 78 -13.02 -14.84 -10.37
CA CYS A 78 -12.06 -14.78 -9.25
C CYS A 78 -11.02 -13.66 -9.43
N VAL A 79 -10.49 -13.49 -10.65
CA VAL A 79 -9.55 -12.40 -10.98
C VAL A 79 -10.19 -11.04 -10.77
N ALA A 80 -11.42 -10.84 -11.26
CA ALA A 80 -12.15 -9.60 -11.07
C ALA A 80 -12.39 -9.32 -9.58
N THR A 81 -12.87 -10.30 -8.82
CA THR A 81 -13.09 -10.17 -7.38
C THR A 81 -11.80 -9.80 -6.63
N GLY A 82 -10.67 -10.44 -6.93
CA GLY A 82 -9.39 -10.13 -6.31
C GLY A 82 -8.91 -8.69 -6.61
N ILE A 83 -9.10 -8.22 -7.85
CA ILE A 83 -8.77 -6.83 -8.23
C ILE A 83 -9.70 -5.83 -7.54
N TYR A 84 -10.99 -6.14 -7.41
CA TYR A 84 -11.94 -5.30 -6.66
C TYR A 84 -11.57 -5.22 -5.17
N LEU A 85 -11.26 -6.36 -4.54
CA LEU A 85 -10.84 -6.39 -3.13
C LEU A 85 -9.53 -5.63 -2.92
N PHE A 86 -8.57 -5.77 -3.84
CA PHE A 86 -7.36 -4.95 -3.85
C PHE A 86 -7.71 -3.45 -3.90
N MET A 87 -8.62 -3.05 -4.79
CA MET A 87 -9.01 -1.63 -4.94
C MET A 87 -9.70 -1.06 -3.70
N ILE A 88 -10.53 -1.88 -3.05
CA ILE A 88 -11.23 -1.53 -1.80
C ILE A 88 -10.23 -1.24 -0.67
N VAL A 89 -9.13 -1.97 -0.60
CA VAL A 89 -8.08 -1.77 0.42
C VAL A 89 -7.09 -0.69 0.02
N TYR A 90 -6.77 -0.60 -1.26
CA TYR A 90 -5.87 0.41 -1.80
C TYR A 90 -6.42 1.83 -1.62
N SER A 91 -7.71 2.03 -1.88
CA SER A 91 -8.34 3.36 -1.85
C SER A 91 -8.17 4.08 -0.50
N PRO A 92 -8.43 3.44 0.67
CA PRO A 92 -8.26 4.11 1.95
C PRO A 92 -6.81 4.24 2.44
N GLY A 93 -5.90 3.36 2.01
CA GLY A 93 -4.50 3.37 2.42
C GLY A 93 -3.61 4.16 1.48
N GLU A 94 -3.10 3.48 0.46
CA GLU A 94 -2.10 4.00 -0.47
C GLU A 94 -2.60 5.17 -1.34
N GLY A 95 -3.92 5.36 -1.46
CA GLY A 95 -4.49 6.49 -2.18
C GLY A 95 -4.12 7.84 -1.54
N PRO A 96 -4.69 8.17 -0.37
CA PRO A 96 -4.48 9.48 0.26
C PRO A 96 -3.27 9.53 1.19
N VAL A 97 -2.89 8.42 1.83
CA VAL A 97 -1.92 8.44 2.94
C VAL A 97 -0.51 8.88 2.54
N PRO A 98 0.08 8.43 1.40
CA PRO A 98 1.41 8.85 1.02
C PRO A 98 1.51 10.36 0.73
N PHE A 99 0.46 10.94 0.15
CA PHE A 99 0.41 12.37 -0.15
C PHE A 99 0.25 13.21 1.11
N THR A 100 -0.64 12.81 2.02
CA THR A 100 -0.81 13.51 3.30
C THR A 100 0.45 13.37 4.17
N TYR A 101 1.02 12.17 4.23
CA TYR A 101 2.27 11.92 4.95
C TYR A 101 3.43 12.75 4.40
N SER A 102 3.57 12.86 3.08
CA SER A 102 4.59 13.71 2.47
C SER A 102 4.41 15.18 2.87
N ALA A 103 3.17 15.66 2.96
CA ALA A 103 2.86 17.03 3.39
C ALA A 103 3.17 17.25 4.88
N GLU A 104 2.99 16.23 5.72
CA GLU A 104 3.31 16.25 7.16
C GLU A 104 4.83 16.11 7.42
N ALA A 105 5.56 15.42 6.55
CA ALA A 105 6.99 15.14 6.71
C ALA A 105 7.91 16.33 6.41
N PHE A 106 7.46 17.27 5.57
CA PHE A 106 8.27 18.45 5.22
C PHE A 106 7.91 19.68 6.06
N PRO A 107 8.92 20.41 6.58
CA PRO A 107 8.69 21.63 7.32
C PRO A 107 8.11 22.73 6.42
N LEU A 108 7.32 23.63 7.02
CA LEU A 108 6.46 24.60 6.31
C LEU A 108 7.18 25.40 5.21
N TYR A 109 8.45 25.75 5.43
CA TYR A 109 9.22 26.65 4.56
C TYR A 109 9.78 26.00 3.29
N ILE A 110 9.84 24.66 3.20
CA ILE A 110 10.28 23.90 2.01
C ILE A 110 9.26 22.85 1.56
N ARG A 111 8.05 22.89 2.13
CA ARG A 111 7.03 21.86 1.90
C ARG A 111 6.64 21.76 0.44
N ASP A 112 6.49 22.88 -0.24
CA ASP A 112 6.17 22.96 -1.67
C ASP A 112 7.24 22.27 -2.53
N ILE A 113 8.52 22.52 -2.24
CA ILE A 113 9.65 21.89 -2.94
C ILE A 113 9.70 20.37 -2.64
N GLY A 114 9.58 20.00 -1.37
CA GLY A 114 9.58 18.59 -0.93
C GLY A 114 8.42 17.80 -1.53
N MET A 115 7.22 18.36 -1.52
CA MET A 115 6.02 17.77 -2.14
C MET A 115 6.16 17.65 -3.65
N SER A 116 6.74 18.65 -4.32
CA SER A 116 7.00 18.60 -5.76
C SER A 116 7.97 17.48 -6.10
N PHE A 117 9.04 17.30 -5.32
CA PHE A 117 10.01 16.22 -5.51
C PHE A 117 9.40 14.84 -5.25
N ALA A 118 8.62 14.69 -4.18
CA ALA A 118 7.91 13.45 -3.86
C ALA A 118 6.94 13.08 -4.99
N THR A 119 6.18 14.05 -5.48
CA THR A 119 5.23 13.86 -6.60
C THR A 119 5.98 13.50 -7.88
N ALA A 120 7.05 14.22 -8.23
CA ALA A 120 7.88 13.92 -9.39
C ALA A 120 8.47 12.50 -9.33
N THR A 121 8.91 12.06 -8.15
CA THR A 121 9.41 10.70 -7.93
C THR A 121 8.31 9.66 -8.14
N THR A 122 7.12 9.87 -7.56
CA THR A 122 5.95 8.98 -7.74
C THR A 122 5.57 8.83 -9.21
N TRP A 123 5.44 9.94 -9.94
CA TRP A 123 5.10 9.91 -11.36
C TRP A 123 6.24 9.37 -12.23
N GLY A 124 7.50 9.62 -11.85
CA GLY A 124 8.67 9.05 -12.50
C GLY A 124 8.71 7.53 -12.40
N PHE A 125 8.49 6.98 -11.21
CA PHE A 125 8.36 5.53 -11.03
C PHE A 125 7.12 4.96 -11.75
N ASN A 126 6.00 5.69 -11.75
CA ASN A 126 4.81 5.29 -12.52
C ASN A 126 5.13 5.17 -14.02
N PHE A 127 5.90 6.12 -14.57
CA PHE A 127 6.35 6.08 -15.96
C PHE A 127 7.25 4.87 -16.24
N ILE A 128 8.23 4.60 -15.36
CA ILE A 128 9.11 3.43 -15.47
C ILE A 128 8.30 2.12 -15.44
N VAL A 129 7.36 2.00 -14.50
CA VAL A 129 6.49 0.82 -14.39
C VAL A 129 5.63 0.66 -15.64
N SER A 130 5.08 1.75 -16.17
CA SER A 130 4.27 1.71 -17.38
C SER A 130 5.08 1.29 -18.61
N LEU A 131 6.32 1.77 -18.75
CA LEU A 131 7.21 1.33 -19.83
C LEU A 131 7.67 -0.12 -19.69
N THR A 132 7.91 -0.57 -18.46
CA THR A 132 8.41 -1.93 -18.19
C THR A 132 7.29 -2.98 -18.19
N TRP A 133 6.03 -2.57 -18.01
CA TRP A 133 4.87 -3.47 -17.95
C TRP A 133 4.73 -4.42 -19.16
N PRO A 134 4.80 -3.96 -20.43
CA PRO A 134 4.67 -4.86 -21.58
C PRO A 134 5.76 -5.94 -21.62
N SER A 135 7.00 -5.57 -21.28
CA SER A 135 8.14 -6.50 -21.22
C SER A 135 8.01 -7.49 -20.07
N LEU A 136 7.50 -7.04 -18.92
CA LEU A 136 7.21 -7.87 -17.76
C LEU A 136 6.11 -8.89 -18.08
N ASN A 137 5.00 -8.43 -18.67
CA ASN A 137 3.86 -9.29 -19.00
C ASN A 137 4.24 -10.40 -19.99
N LYS A 138 5.07 -10.08 -20.99
CA LYS A 138 5.56 -11.04 -21.98
C LYS A 138 6.51 -12.09 -21.38
N SER A 139 7.25 -11.74 -20.33
CA SER A 139 8.32 -12.60 -19.77
C SER A 139 7.87 -13.40 -18.56
N PHE A 140 7.04 -12.82 -17.68
CA PHE A 140 6.71 -13.42 -16.38
C PHE A 140 5.39 -14.19 -16.35
N THR A 141 4.62 -14.21 -17.45
CA THR A 141 3.20 -14.65 -17.47
C THR A 141 2.32 -13.84 -16.51
N PRO A 142 0.99 -13.76 -16.71
CA PRO A 142 0.11 -12.93 -15.88
C PRO A 142 0.25 -13.24 -14.38
N THR A 143 0.36 -14.53 -14.06
CA THR A 143 0.56 -15.07 -12.70
C THR A 143 1.83 -14.52 -12.03
N GLY A 144 2.95 -14.51 -12.75
CA GLY A 144 4.23 -14.02 -12.25
C GLY A 144 4.28 -12.50 -12.11
N ALA A 145 3.58 -11.78 -12.98
CA ALA A 145 3.44 -10.32 -12.87
C ALA A 145 2.72 -9.94 -11.57
N PHE A 146 1.58 -10.56 -11.23
CA PHE A 146 0.90 -10.30 -9.96
C PHE A 146 1.75 -10.67 -8.74
N GLY A 147 2.48 -11.79 -8.79
CA GLY A 147 3.41 -12.18 -7.74
C GLY A 147 4.56 -11.18 -7.55
N TRP A 148 5.06 -10.59 -8.63
CA TRP A 148 6.07 -9.53 -8.58
C TRP A 148 5.55 -8.28 -7.86
N TYR A 149 4.33 -7.82 -8.18
CA TYR A 149 3.71 -6.70 -7.47
C TYR A 149 3.38 -7.02 -6.01
N ALA A 150 3.00 -8.26 -5.70
CA ALA A 150 2.82 -8.70 -4.31
C ALA A 150 4.13 -8.65 -3.52
N ALA A 151 5.26 -9.04 -4.12
CA ALA A 151 6.57 -8.93 -3.50
C ALA A 151 6.97 -7.47 -3.25
N TRP A 152 6.70 -6.56 -4.18
CA TRP A 152 6.91 -5.13 -3.98
C TRP A 152 6.00 -4.54 -2.89
N ASN A 153 4.74 -4.97 -2.79
CA ASN A 153 3.86 -4.60 -1.68
C ASN A 153 4.39 -5.08 -0.33
N PHE A 154 4.95 -6.30 -0.28
CA PHE A 154 5.56 -6.83 0.93
C PHE A 154 6.86 -6.09 1.30
N PHE A 155 7.68 -5.72 0.33
CA PHE A 155 8.84 -4.85 0.57
C PHE A 155 8.43 -3.47 1.07
N GLY A 156 7.39 -2.87 0.46
CA GLY A 156 6.78 -1.63 0.90
C GLY A 156 6.30 -1.71 2.35
N TRP A 157 5.62 -2.80 2.71
CA TRP A 157 5.19 -3.06 4.09
C TRP A 157 6.35 -3.06 5.09
N ILE A 158 7.44 -3.78 4.76
CA ILE A 158 8.66 -3.83 5.59
C ILE A 158 9.24 -2.43 5.72
N PHE A 159 9.36 -1.70 4.62
CA PHE A 159 9.88 -0.34 4.62
C PHE A 159 9.02 0.58 5.49
N CYS A 160 7.69 0.52 5.35
CA CYS A 160 6.77 1.31 6.17
C CYS A 160 6.86 0.96 7.66
N TYR A 161 7.09 -0.30 8.00
CA TYR A 161 7.26 -0.69 9.39
C TYR A 161 8.50 -0.07 10.04
N PHE A 162 9.64 -0.08 9.34
CA PHE A 162 10.93 0.38 9.88
C PHE A 162 11.18 1.88 9.72
N CYS A 163 10.74 2.47 8.60
CA CYS A 163 11.14 3.81 8.18
C CYS A 163 10.06 4.87 8.38
N LEU A 164 8.77 4.52 8.50
CA LEU A 164 7.72 5.50 8.80
C LEU A 164 7.54 5.66 10.32
N PRO A 165 7.88 6.83 10.90
CA PRO A 165 7.35 7.25 12.19
C PRO A 165 5.82 7.44 12.15
N GLU A 166 5.18 7.29 13.31
CA GLU A 166 3.76 7.59 13.47
C GLU A 166 3.57 9.12 13.52
N THR A 167 2.73 9.67 12.64
CA THR A 167 2.43 11.13 12.58
C THR A 167 1.08 11.48 13.21
N LYS A 168 0.37 10.51 13.78
CA LYS A 168 -0.98 10.72 14.32
C LYS A 168 -0.96 11.65 15.53
N ALA A 169 -1.85 12.64 15.51
CA ALA A 169 -2.18 13.53 16.63
C ALA A 169 -1.02 14.40 17.15
N LEU A 170 0.02 14.60 16.35
CA LEU A 170 1.12 15.53 16.63
C LEU A 170 0.90 16.83 15.85
N SER A 171 1.14 17.96 16.52
CA SER A 171 1.23 19.25 15.86
C SER A 171 2.44 19.29 14.90
N LEU A 172 2.43 20.22 13.93
CA LEU A 172 3.56 20.38 13.00
C LEU A 172 4.89 20.70 13.70
N GLU A 173 4.85 21.28 14.90
CA GLU A 173 6.02 21.58 15.73
C GLU A 173 6.54 20.34 16.46
N GLU A 174 5.65 19.47 16.94
CA GLU A 174 6.02 18.18 17.56
C GLU A 174 6.50 17.17 16.51
N LEU A 175 5.99 17.26 15.26
CA LEU A 175 6.49 16.47 14.13
C LEU A 175 7.95 16.79 13.83
N ASP A 176 8.38 18.04 13.94
CA ASP A 176 9.77 18.43 13.72
C ASP A 176 10.71 17.75 14.75
N GLN A 177 10.24 17.58 16.00
CA GLN A 177 10.95 16.81 17.01
C GLN A 177 11.01 15.31 16.68
N VAL A 178 9.91 14.74 16.17
CA VAL A 178 9.85 13.33 15.73
C VAL A 178 10.80 13.06 14.56
N PHE A 179 10.81 13.93 13.55
CA PHE A 179 11.67 13.80 12.38
C PHE A 179 13.14 14.20 12.66
N SER A 180 13.40 14.95 13.74
CA SER A 180 14.77 15.23 14.20
C SER A 180 15.51 13.99 14.74
N VAL A 181 14.77 12.93 15.09
CA VAL A 181 15.38 11.67 15.53
C VAL A 181 15.98 10.94 14.33
N PRO A 182 17.28 10.59 14.35
CA PRO A 182 17.90 9.87 13.25
C PRO A 182 17.16 8.57 12.92
N THR A 183 16.86 8.35 11.64
CA THR A 183 16.18 7.14 11.13
C THR A 183 16.85 5.85 11.63
N THR A 184 18.17 5.86 11.84
CA THR A 184 18.92 4.73 12.41
C THR A 184 18.47 4.35 13.83
N LYS A 185 18.14 5.33 14.69
CA LYS A 185 17.62 5.07 16.05
C LYS A 185 16.19 4.53 16.00
N HIS A 186 15.38 5.06 15.09
CA HIS A 186 14.02 4.57 14.84
C HIS A 186 14.04 3.10 14.38
N ILE A 187 14.85 2.78 13.38
CA ILE A 187 15.03 1.43 12.86
C ILE A 187 15.52 0.47 13.95
N ASN A 188 16.50 0.88 14.76
CA ASN A 188 17.02 0.03 15.83
C ASN A 188 15.98 -0.23 16.93
N HIS A 189 15.11 0.73 17.24
CA HIS A 189 14.02 0.52 18.18
C HIS A 189 12.96 -0.44 17.65
N TYR A 190 12.50 -0.27 16.40
CA TYR A 190 11.53 -1.19 15.81
C TYR A 190 12.12 -2.58 15.55
N ARG A 191 13.43 -2.68 15.26
CA ARG A 191 14.15 -3.96 15.23
C ARG A 191 14.19 -4.63 16.60
N ALA A 192 14.38 -3.88 17.68
CA ALA A 192 14.29 -4.38 19.05
C ALA A 192 12.86 -4.74 19.47
N MET A 193 11.84 -4.18 18.80
CA MET A 193 10.42 -4.43 19.05
C MET A 193 9.91 -5.73 18.41
N LEU A 194 10.54 -6.21 17.32
CA LEU A 194 10.20 -7.49 16.68
C LEU A 194 10.13 -8.69 17.65
N PRO A 195 11.14 -8.94 18.52
CA PRO A 195 11.05 -10.02 19.49
C PRO A 195 9.94 -9.83 20.54
N TRP A 196 9.50 -8.60 20.81
CA TRP A 196 8.33 -8.33 21.66
C TRP A 196 7.03 -8.72 20.95
N TYR A 197 6.86 -8.37 19.67
CA TYR A 197 5.71 -8.79 18.86
C TYR A 197 5.62 -10.31 18.76
N VAL A 198 6.75 -10.99 18.56
CA VAL A 198 6.82 -12.46 18.55
C VAL A 198 6.44 -13.03 19.92
N LYS A 199 6.91 -12.44 21.02
CA LYS A 199 6.56 -12.89 22.38
C LYS A 199 5.09 -12.68 22.73
N LYS A 200 4.50 -11.57 22.26
CA LYS A 200 3.11 -11.20 22.54
C LYS A 200 2.12 -11.96 21.66
N TYR A 201 2.31 -11.94 20.36
CA TYR A 201 1.34 -12.49 19.40
C TYR A 201 1.60 -13.96 19.05
N LEU A 202 2.87 -14.38 18.94
CA LEU A 202 3.21 -15.77 18.59
C LEU A 202 3.26 -16.67 19.82
N LEU A 203 3.86 -16.19 20.92
CA LEU A 203 4.03 -16.94 22.17
C LEU A 203 2.93 -16.68 23.21
N ARG A 204 1.95 -15.80 22.91
CA ARG A 204 0.82 -15.42 23.80
C ARG A 204 1.24 -15.13 25.26
N ARG A 205 2.43 -14.56 25.45
CA ARG A 205 2.91 -14.16 26.78
C ARG A 205 2.39 -12.77 27.11
N ASP A 206 1.96 -12.57 28.34
CA ASP A 206 1.52 -11.27 28.83
C ASP A 206 2.76 -10.40 29.04
N VAL A 207 3.05 -9.54 28.06
CA VAL A 207 4.16 -8.58 28.10
C VAL A 207 3.61 -7.17 28.27
N PRO A 208 4.19 -6.35 29.17
CA PRO A 208 3.69 -5.02 29.48
C PRO A 208 3.65 -4.13 28.22
N PRO A 209 2.69 -3.20 28.12
CA PRO A 209 2.60 -2.25 27.01
C PRO A 209 3.88 -1.42 26.99
N GLN A 210 4.69 -1.60 25.94
CA GLN A 210 5.95 -0.90 25.81
C GLN A 210 5.68 0.50 25.23
N LYS A 211 6.14 1.52 25.96
CA LYS A 211 5.99 2.94 25.63
C LYS A 211 6.48 3.24 24.22
N GLN A 212 5.78 4.13 23.51
CA GLN A 212 6.18 4.56 22.18
C GLN A 212 7.51 5.33 22.29
N LEU A 213 8.33 5.33 21.22
CA LEU A 213 9.66 5.97 21.22
C LEU A 213 9.64 7.43 21.73
N TYR A 214 8.51 8.11 21.57
CA TYR A 214 8.30 9.51 21.89
C TYR A 214 7.77 9.77 23.30
N ASP A 215 7.44 8.73 24.09
CA ASP A 215 7.03 8.88 25.51
C ASP A 215 8.23 9.12 26.48
N TYR A 216 9.43 9.31 25.92
CA TYR A 216 10.69 9.47 26.66
C TYR A 216 11.25 10.90 26.61
N TYR A 217 10.59 11.81 25.89
CA TYR A 217 10.96 13.22 25.78
C TYR A 217 9.79 14.12 26.22
#